data_AF-A0A954I6X7-F1
#
_entry.id   AF-A0A954I6X7-F1
#
_cell.length_a   1.000
_cell.length_b   1.000
_cell.length_c   1.000
_cell.angle_alpha   90.00
_cell.angle_beta   90.00
_cell.angle_gamma   90.00
#
_symmetry.space_group_name_H-M   'P 1'
#
loop_
_entity.id
_entity.type
_entity.pdbx_description
1 polymer ?
#
loop_
_entity_poly.entity_id
_entity_poly.type
_entity_poly.pdbx_seq_one_letter_code
_entity_poly.pdbx_strand_id
1 'polypeptide(L)'
;MLNIRSDGIQIQPLGSALHSRRDLLRVGGTGMMGLSLASLLQMKRAAAEAGAAGAGTADSIILVFLQGGPSHLDLWDPKPDLPDNMVGPFKEISTKLPDVKFTELLPQLAQVNDKFTLIRSMSYTP
;
A
#
# COMPACT_ATOMS: atom_id res chain seq x y z
N MET A 1 -19.04 -35.25 38.07
CA MET A 1 -20.10 -34.63 38.89
C MET A 1 -20.84 -35.78 39.56
N LEU A 2 -20.69 -35.92 40.89
CA LEU A 2 -21.19 -37.09 41.63
C LEU A 2 -22.68 -36.88 41.97
N ASN A 3 -23.55 -37.82 41.60
CA ASN A 3 -24.97 -37.80 41.98
C ASN A 3 -25.24 -39.04 42.85
N ILE A 4 -25.63 -38.83 44.10
CA ILE A 4 -25.91 -39.91 45.06
C ILE A 4 -27.43 -40.12 45.09
N ARG A 5 -27.89 -41.28 44.63
CA ARG A 5 -29.26 -41.80 44.83
C ARG A 5 -29.19 -43.06 45.69
N SER A 6 -30.31 -43.38 46.36
CA SER A 6 -30.46 -44.32 47.48
C SER A 6 -30.09 -45.79 47.23
N ASP A 7 -29.67 -46.18 46.02
CA ASP A 7 -29.63 -47.58 45.61
C ASP A 7 -28.19 -48.11 45.35
N GLY A 8 -27.19 -47.46 45.94
CA GLY A 8 -25.79 -47.90 45.90
C GLY A 8 -24.86 -47.05 45.01
N ILE A 9 -23.56 -47.15 45.27
CA ILE A 9 -22.51 -46.38 44.60
C ILE A 9 -22.30 -46.93 43.19
N GLN A 10 -22.80 -46.23 42.18
CA GLN A 10 -22.47 -46.49 40.79
C GLN A 10 -21.27 -45.62 40.40
N ILE A 11 -20.10 -46.25 40.22
CA ILE A 11 -18.89 -45.60 39.71
C ILE A 11 -19.08 -45.44 38.20
N GLN A 12 -19.49 -44.26 37.74
CA GLN A 12 -19.46 -43.97 36.30
C GLN A 12 -18.00 -43.91 35.84
N PRO A 13 -17.59 -44.71 34.84
CA PRO A 13 -16.23 -44.69 34.37
C PRO A 13 -15.92 -43.30 33.82
N LEU A 14 -14.78 -42.72 34.22
CA LEU A 14 -14.19 -41.52 33.66
C LEU A 14 -13.64 -41.79 32.23
N GLY A 15 -14.36 -42.57 31.43
CA GLY A 15 -13.97 -43.03 30.11
C GLY A 15 -14.94 -42.46 29.09
N SER A 16 -14.74 -41.21 28.69
CA SER A 16 -15.68 -40.57 27.77
C SER A 16 -15.09 -39.42 26.96
N ALA A 17 -13.77 -39.34 26.83
CA ALA A 17 -13.18 -38.16 26.22
C ALA A 17 -13.41 -38.05 24.70
N LEU A 18 -13.73 -39.15 23.99
CA LEU A 18 -13.94 -39.15 22.53
C LEU A 18 -14.96 -40.23 22.13
N HIS A 19 -16.26 -39.93 22.22
CA HIS A 19 -17.32 -40.91 21.94
C HIS A 19 -17.88 -40.85 20.50
N SER A 20 -17.49 -39.86 19.69
CA SER A 20 -17.98 -39.73 18.31
C SER A 20 -16.88 -39.28 17.36
N ARG A 21 -16.93 -39.78 16.11
CA ARG A 21 -16.12 -39.25 14.98
C ARG A 21 -16.23 -37.73 14.85
N ARG A 22 -17.38 -37.18 15.25
CA ARG A 22 -17.64 -35.73 15.26
C ARG A 22 -16.84 -35.00 16.33
N ASP A 23 -16.67 -35.58 17.52
CA ASP A 23 -15.88 -34.98 18.60
C ASP A 23 -14.39 -35.00 18.25
N LEU A 24 -13.93 -36.08 17.60
CA LEU A 24 -12.58 -36.16 17.07
C LEU A 24 -12.33 -35.08 16.00
N LEU A 25 -13.25 -34.91 15.04
CA LEU A 25 -13.16 -33.86 14.02
C LEU A 25 -13.24 -32.45 14.63
N ARG A 26 -14.03 -32.27 15.68
CA ARG A 26 -14.19 -30.98 16.36
C ARG A 26 -12.91 -30.61 17.09
N VAL A 27 -12.39 -31.49 17.95
CA VAL A 27 -11.16 -31.26 18.72
C VAL A 27 -9.95 -31.16 17.80
N GLY A 28 -9.82 -32.08 16.84
CA GLY A 28 -8.74 -32.07 15.84
C GLY A 28 -8.79 -30.84 14.92
N GLY A 29 -9.98 -30.42 14.51
CA GLY A 29 -10.20 -29.22 13.70
C GLY A 29 -9.80 -27.94 14.44
N THR A 30 -10.19 -27.77 15.71
CA THR A 30 -9.75 -26.62 16.53
C THR A 30 -8.25 -26.64 16.79
N GLY A 31 -7.63 -27.80 16.97
CA GLY A 31 -6.17 -27.91 17.14
C GLY A 31 -5.41 -27.49 15.87
N MET A 32 -5.85 -27.96 14.70
CA MET A 32 -5.23 -27.58 13.42
C MET A 32 -5.44 -26.10 13.08
N MET A 33 -6.64 -25.55 13.32
CA MET A 33 -6.91 -24.13 13.10
C MET A 33 -6.20 -23.23 14.11
N GLY A 34 -6.06 -23.66 15.36
CA GLY A 34 -5.33 -22.93 16.40
C GLY A 34 -3.83 -22.83 16.11
N LEU A 35 -3.22 -23.91 15.61
CA LEU A 35 -1.80 -23.93 15.21
C LEU A 35 -1.55 -23.17 13.90
N SER A 36 -2.50 -23.20 12.96
CA SER A 36 -2.38 -22.44 11.71
C SER A 36 -2.59 -20.94 11.90
N LEU A 37 -3.35 -20.52 12.92
CA LEU A 37 -3.55 -19.10 13.25
C LEU A 37 -2.24 -18.42 13.67
N ALA A 38 -1.39 -19.10 14.46
CA ALA A 38 -0.08 -18.58 14.84
C ALA A 38 0.82 -18.36 13.61
N SER A 39 0.81 -19.32 12.67
CA SER A 39 1.53 -19.20 11.40
C SER A 39 0.99 -18.08 10.52
N LEU A 40 -0.35 -17.92 10.43
CA LEU A 40 -0.99 -16.81 9.73
C LEU A 40 -0.62 -15.44 10.31
N LEU A 41 -0.61 -15.31 11.64
CA LEU A 41 -0.20 -14.07 12.31
C LEU A 41 1.29 -13.77 12.08
N GLN A 42 2.14 -14.79 12.05
CA GLN A 42 3.55 -14.65 11.75
C GLN A 42 3.79 -14.25 10.28
N MET A 43 3.07 -14.86 9.34
CA MET A 43 3.10 -14.47 7.93
C MET A 43 2.58 -13.03 7.71
N LYS A 44 1.54 -12.62 8.44
CA LYS A 44 1.03 -11.24 8.38
C LYS A 44 2.05 -10.23 8.92
N ARG A 45 2.77 -10.57 9.99
CA ARG A 45 3.87 -9.74 10.51
C ARG A 45 5.03 -9.67 9.54
N ALA A 46 5.46 -10.81 9.01
CA ALA A 46 6.52 -10.86 8.00
C ALA A 46 6.15 -10.08 6.73
N ALA A 47 4.89 -10.10 6.30
CA ALA A 47 4.41 -9.29 5.18
C ALA A 47 4.34 -7.79 5.49
N ALA A 48 4.07 -7.42 6.75
CA ALA A 48 4.11 -6.03 7.19
C ALA A 48 5.56 -5.51 7.32
N GLU A 49 6.49 -6.35 7.77
CA GLU A 49 7.92 -6.04 7.86
C GLU A 49 8.63 -6.08 6.49
N ALA A 50 8.18 -6.95 5.59
CA ALA A 50 8.58 -6.99 4.18
C ALA A 50 7.83 -5.94 3.33
N GLY A 51 6.96 -5.12 3.95
CA GLY A 51 6.42 -3.92 3.35
C GLY A 51 7.59 -3.06 2.89
N ALA A 52 7.82 -3.06 1.57
CA ALA A 52 8.94 -2.43 0.91
C ALA A 52 9.26 -1.07 1.54
N ALA A 53 10.54 -0.79 1.76
CA ALA A 53 11.01 0.55 2.07
C ALA A 53 10.36 1.54 1.08
N GLY A 54 9.30 2.24 1.50
CA GLY A 54 8.50 3.10 0.63
C GLY A 54 6.98 2.85 0.55
N ALA A 55 6.42 1.79 1.14
CA ALA A 55 4.97 1.55 1.11
C ALA A 55 4.20 2.33 2.20
N GLY A 56 4.37 3.66 2.24
CA GLY A 56 3.48 4.52 3.01
C GLY A 56 2.10 4.54 2.35
N THR A 57 1.06 4.12 3.05
CA THR A 57 -0.32 4.34 2.59
C THR A 57 -0.69 5.80 2.84
N ALA A 58 -1.05 6.54 1.79
CA ALA A 58 -1.55 7.91 1.94
C ALA A 58 -3.02 7.88 2.40
N ASP A 59 -3.34 8.57 3.49
CA ASP A 59 -4.71 8.64 4.03
C ASP A 59 -5.65 9.50 3.16
N SER A 60 -5.11 10.42 2.37
CA SER A 60 -5.87 11.34 1.50
C SER A 60 -5.03 11.78 0.30
N ILE A 61 -5.67 11.91 -0.87
CA ILE A 61 -5.02 12.29 -2.14
C ILE A 61 -5.82 13.43 -2.77
N ILE A 62 -5.14 14.51 -3.17
CA ILE A 62 -5.71 15.58 -4.00
C ILE A 62 -5.20 15.38 -5.43
N LEU A 63 -6.11 15.10 -6.36
CA LEU A 63 -5.81 14.98 -7.79
C LEU A 63 -6.26 16.26 -8.50
N VAL A 64 -5.30 16.98 -9.08
CA VAL A 64 -5.58 18.12 -9.96
C VAL A 64 -5.44 17.65 -11.40
N PHE A 65 -6.57 17.44 -12.09
CA PHE A 65 -6.58 17.03 -13.50
C PHE A 65 -6.81 18.25 -14.40
N LEU A 66 -5.78 18.62 -15.17
CA LEU A 66 -5.80 19.80 -16.04
C LEU A 66 -6.19 19.40 -17.48
N GLN A 67 -7.47 19.11 -17.70
CA GLN A 67 -7.99 18.84 -19.05
C GLN A 67 -7.99 20.13 -19.88
N GLY A 68 -7.24 20.15 -20.99
CA GLY A 68 -7.07 21.36 -21.80
C GLY A 68 -6.25 22.45 -21.12
N GLY A 69 -5.44 22.09 -20.11
CA GLY A 69 -4.49 22.99 -19.47
C GLY A 69 -3.33 23.41 -20.40
N PRO A 70 -2.37 24.19 -19.85
CA PRO A 70 -1.22 24.65 -20.63
C PRO A 70 -0.35 23.47 -21.08
N SER A 71 0.39 23.65 -22.16
CA SER A 71 1.34 22.64 -22.64
C SER A 71 2.42 22.36 -21.59
N HIS A 72 2.92 21.12 -21.56
CA HIS A 72 4.07 20.76 -20.73
C HIS A 72 5.32 21.61 -21.04
N LEU A 73 5.49 21.98 -22.32
CA LEU A 73 6.60 22.83 -22.78
C LEU A 73 6.51 24.26 -22.24
N ASP A 74 5.29 24.75 -21.97
CA ASP A 74 5.04 26.09 -21.47
C ASP A 74 5.19 26.20 -19.96
N LEU A 75 5.30 25.06 -19.25
CA LEU A 75 5.25 24.99 -17.79
C LEU A 75 6.55 24.46 -17.19
N TRP A 76 6.68 23.14 -17.07
CA TRP A 76 7.69 22.50 -16.23
C TRP A 76 8.67 21.63 -17.01
N ASP A 77 8.59 21.59 -18.34
CA ASP A 77 9.58 20.94 -19.21
C ASP A 77 9.86 21.79 -20.47
N PRO A 78 10.38 23.03 -20.31
CA PRO A 78 10.78 23.85 -21.44
C PRO A 78 11.88 23.12 -22.23
N LYS A 79 11.72 23.06 -23.55
CA LYS A 79 12.68 22.46 -24.48
C LYS A 79 13.29 23.55 -25.36
N PRO A 80 14.31 24.28 -24.88
CA PRO A 80 14.92 25.38 -25.63
C PRO A 80 15.64 24.94 -26.90
N ASP A 81 16.00 23.65 -27.00
CA ASP A 81 16.70 23.09 -28.16
C ASP A 81 15.77 22.76 -29.36
N LEU A 82 14.46 22.98 -29.21
CA LEU A 82 13.52 22.79 -30.31
C LEU A 82 13.57 23.97 -31.30
N PRO A 83 13.22 23.73 -32.58
CA PRO A 83 12.96 24.80 -33.54
C PRO A 83 11.98 25.86 -33.00
N ASP A 84 12.20 27.13 -33.32
CA ASP A 84 11.42 28.27 -32.80
C ASP A 84 9.90 28.15 -33.00
N ASN A 85 9.45 27.38 -33.99
CA ASN A 85 8.03 27.13 -34.24
C ASN A 85 7.39 26.09 -33.29
N MET A 86 8.18 25.43 -32.44
CA MET A 86 7.76 24.42 -31.47
C MET A 86 8.11 24.79 -30.02
N VAL A 87 8.91 25.85 -29.81
CA VAL A 87 9.22 26.40 -28.49
C VAL A 87 8.09 27.35 -28.08
N GLY A 88 7.66 27.24 -26.82
CA GLY A 88 6.66 28.16 -26.24
C GLY A 88 7.21 29.59 -26.12
N PRO A 89 6.35 30.61 -26.02
CA PRO A 89 6.77 32.02 -25.95
C PRO A 89 7.39 32.42 -24.59
N PHE A 90 7.43 31.51 -23.62
CA PHE A 90 7.80 31.79 -22.25
C PHE A 90 9.29 31.57 -21.99
N LYS A 91 9.88 32.41 -21.13
CA LYS A 91 11.29 32.28 -20.75
C LYS A 91 11.51 31.18 -19.73
N GLU A 92 12.61 30.45 -19.87
CA GLU A 92 13.05 29.49 -18.86
C GLU A 92 13.60 30.20 -17.61
N ILE A 93 13.36 29.58 -16.46
CA ILE A 93 13.88 29.97 -15.16
C ILE A 93 14.58 28.77 -14.50
N SER A 94 15.65 29.04 -13.77
CA SER A 94 16.36 28.02 -12.99
C SER A 94 15.51 27.55 -11.81
N THR A 95 15.53 26.25 -11.52
CA THR A 95 14.96 25.69 -10.28
C THR A 95 16.07 25.38 -9.28
N LYS A 96 15.70 24.94 -8.07
CA LYS A 96 16.68 24.44 -7.09
C LYS A 96 17.47 23.21 -7.54
N LEU A 97 16.89 22.40 -8.42
CA LEU A 97 17.58 21.24 -8.98
C LEU A 97 18.35 21.70 -10.24
N PRO A 98 19.67 21.42 -10.33
CA PRO A 98 20.51 21.95 -11.40
C PRO A 98 20.07 21.48 -12.80
N ASP A 99 19.51 20.27 -12.90
CA ASP A 99 19.13 19.65 -14.18
C ASP A 99 17.66 19.86 -14.55
N VAL A 100 16.93 20.67 -13.77
CA VAL A 100 15.51 20.95 -14.01
C VAL A 100 15.28 22.44 -14.16
N LYS A 101 14.63 22.82 -15.25
CA LYS A 101 14.21 24.19 -15.55
C LYS A 101 12.69 24.24 -15.69
N PHE A 102 12.08 25.32 -15.24
CA PHE A 102 10.66 25.63 -15.46
C PHE A 102 10.55 26.93 -16.28
N THR A 103 9.33 27.39 -16.57
CA THR A 103 9.11 28.70 -17.18
C THR A 103 8.76 29.77 -16.14
N GLU A 104 8.82 31.04 -16.55
CA GLU A 104 8.46 32.20 -15.72
C GLU A 104 7.02 32.17 -15.18
N LEU A 105 6.17 31.27 -15.67
CA LEU A 105 4.81 31.06 -15.17
C LEU A 105 4.77 30.34 -13.82
N LEU A 106 5.83 29.61 -13.44
CA LEU A 106 5.86 28.76 -12.24
C LEU A 106 6.99 29.15 -11.24
N PRO A 107 7.13 30.43 -10.86
CA PRO A 107 8.24 30.88 -10.01
C PRO A 107 8.19 30.27 -8.61
N GLN A 108 6.99 30.06 -8.05
CA GLN A 108 6.83 29.46 -6.73
C GLN A 108 7.17 27.96 -6.76
N LEU A 109 6.80 27.26 -7.84
CA LEU A 109 7.09 25.83 -7.98
C LEU A 109 8.60 25.59 -8.16
N ALA A 110 9.28 26.48 -8.90
CA ALA A 110 10.73 26.41 -9.09
C ALA A 110 11.52 26.49 -7.76
N GLN A 111 10.99 27.22 -6.77
CA GLN A 111 11.59 27.37 -5.44
C GLN A 111 11.42 26.14 -4.53
N VAL A 112 10.49 25.24 -4.84
CA VAL A 112 10.16 24.06 -4.01
C VAL A 112 10.32 22.74 -4.77
N ASN A 113 11.01 22.76 -5.92
CA ASN A 113 11.28 21.56 -6.74
C ASN A 113 12.15 20.50 -6.05
N ASP A 114 12.74 20.82 -4.90
CA ASP A 114 13.44 19.89 -4.00
C ASP A 114 12.49 19.09 -3.09
N LYS A 115 11.20 19.44 -3.05
CA LYS A 115 10.20 18.87 -2.12
C LYS A 115 9.16 17.96 -2.80
N PHE A 116 9.21 17.85 -4.11
CA PHE A 116 8.32 16.97 -4.87
C PHE A 116 9.10 16.25 -5.96
N THR A 117 8.50 15.17 -6.47
CA THR A 117 9.06 14.40 -7.57
C THR A 117 8.37 14.78 -8.87
N LEU A 118 9.14 15.30 -9.82
CA LEU A 118 8.68 15.52 -11.18
C LEU A 118 8.79 14.22 -12.00
N ILE A 119 7.68 13.73 -12.53
CA ILE A 119 7.64 12.53 -13.37
C ILE A 119 7.56 12.96 -14.84
N ARG A 120 8.59 12.63 -15.63
CA ARG A 120 8.71 12.96 -17.07
C ARG A 120 8.80 11.72 -17.96
N SER A 121 8.16 10.62 -17.57
CA SER A 121 8.24 9.33 -18.27
C SER A 121 7.19 9.12 -19.36
N MET A 122 6.26 10.07 -19.54
CA MET A 122 5.27 9.96 -20.62
C MET A 122 5.92 10.29 -21.95
N SER A 123 6.05 9.27 -22.79
CA SER A 123 6.42 9.39 -24.20
C SER A 123 5.24 8.97 -25.06
N TYR A 124 5.06 9.64 -26.20
CA TYR A 124 4.09 9.27 -27.21
C TYR A 124 4.85 8.96 -28.50
N THR A 125 4.71 7.73 -28.99
CA THR A 125 5.15 7.35 -30.32
C THR A 125 3.94 7.50 -31.26
N PRO A 126 4.02 8.34 -32.32
CA PRO A 126 2.95 8.53 -33.29
C PRO A 126 2.48 7.24 -33.97
#